data_AF-A0ABC8LPY0-F1
#
_entry.id   AF-A0ABC8LPY0-F1
#
_cell.length_a   1.000
_cell.length_b   1.000
_cell.length_c   1.000
_cell.angle_alpha   90.00
_cell.angle_beta   90.00
_cell.angle_gamma   90.00
#
_symmetry.space_group_name_H-M   'P 1'
#
loop_
_entity.id
_entity.type
_entity.pdbx_description
1 polymer ?
#
loop_
_entity_poly.entity_id
_entity_poly.type
_entity_poly.pdbx_seq_one_letter_code
_entity_poly.pdbx_strand_id
1 'polypeptide(L)'
;MAEADDIQPIVCDNGTGMVKAGFAGDDAPRAVFPSVVGRPRHHGVMVGMNQKDAYVGDEAQSKRGIADRMSKEITALAPSSMKIKVVAPPERKYSVWIGGSILASLSTFQQMWISKAEYDEAGPGIVHRKCF
;
A
#
# COMPACT_ATOMS: atom_id res chain seq x y z
N MET A 1 32.90 4.85 4.46
CA MET A 1 31.47 4.94 4.80
C MET A 1 30.95 6.16 4.07
N ALA A 2 29.86 6.07 3.32
CA ALA A 2 29.26 7.27 2.76
C ALA A 2 28.82 8.17 3.93
N GLU A 3 29.08 9.47 3.84
CA GLU A 3 28.49 10.45 4.76
C GLU A 3 26.96 10.37 4.66
N ALA A 4 26.23 10.66 5.74
CA ALA A 4 24.77 10.52 5.77
C ALA A 4 24.05 11.35 4.68
N ASP A 5 24.69 12.44 4.22
CA ASP A 5 24.20 13.31 3.16
C ASP A 5 24.31 12.72 1.74
N ASP A 6 25.02 11.58 1.57
CA ASP A 6 25.24 10.94 0.26
C ASP A 6 24.41 9.65 0.09
N ILE A 7 23.49 9.36 1.03
CA ILE A 7 22.65 8.18 0.99
C ILE A 7 21.28 8.55 0.42
N GLN A 8 20.99 8.09 -0.80
CA GLN A 8 19.64 8.17 -1.37
C GLN A 8 18.78 6.99 -0.90
N PRO A 9 17.71 7.22 -0.13
CA PRO A 9 16.89 6.13 0.40
C PRO A 9 16.09 5.43 -0.70
N ILE A 10 15.86 4.13 -0.53
CA ILE A 10 14.87 3.36 -1.29
C ILE A 10 13.60 3.24 -0.46
N VAL A 11 12.47 3.61 -1.05
CA VAL A 11 11.15 3.50 -0.42
C VAL A 11 10.43 2.31 -1.01
N CYS A 12 10.19 1.29 -0.19
CA CYS A 12 9.41 0.10 -0.54
C CYS A 12 8.07 0.11 0.20
N ASP A 13 6.98 0.40 -0.52
CA ASP A 13 5.61 0.33 -0.02
C ASP A 13 5.01 -1.04 -0.37
N ASN A 14 4.82 -1.91 0.63
CA ASN A 14 4.24 -3.24 0.46
C ASN A 14 2.70 -3.26 0.63
N GLY A 15 2.00 -2.30 0.01
CA GLY A 15 0.54 -2.22 0.09
C GLY A 15 -0.19 -3.50 -0.36
N THR A 16 -1.38 -3.74 0.21
CA THR A 16 -2.23 -4.92 -0.07
C THR A 16 -2.94 -4.88 -1.43
N GLY A 17 -2.94 -3.72 -2.08
CA GLY A 17 -3.47 -3.54 -3.43
C GLY A 17 -2.38 -3.41 -4.49
N MET A 18 -1.32 -2.67 -4.15
CA MET A 18 -0.20 -2.33 -5.02
C MET A 18 1.08 -2.30 -4.20
N VAL A 19 2.12 -2.95 -4.69
CA VAL A 19 3.50 -2.78 -4.21
C VAL A 19 4.20 -1.73 -5.06
N LYS A 20 5.02 -0.91 -4.43
CA LYS A 20 5.74 0.19 -5.08
C LYS A 20 7.14 0.32 -4.54
N ALA A 21 8.08 0.60 -5.43
CA ALA A 21 9.47 0.87 -5.06
C ALA A 21 10.02 2.03 -5.89
N GLY A 22 10.87 2.85 -5.28
CA GLY A 22 11.53 3.98 -5.95
C GLY A 22 12.50 4.67 -4.99
N PHE A 23 13.22 5.67 -5.49
CA PHE A 23 14.10 6.46 -4.64
C PHE A 23 13.30 7.57 -3.94
N ALA A 24 13.67 7.87 -2.71
CA ALA A 24 13.12 9.03 -2.03
C ALA A 24 13.55 10.31 -2.78
N GLY A 25 12.60 11.24 -2.93
CA GLY A 25 12.77 12.45 -3.76
C GLY A 25 12.43 12.29 -5.24
N ASP A 26 12.21 11.07 -5.76
CA ASP A 26 11.66 10.90 -7.12
C ASP A 26 10.21 11.41 -7.18
N ASP A 27 9.82 11.98 -8.32
CA ASP A 27 8.44 12.44 -8.58
C ASP A 27 7.41 11.30 -8.53
N ALA A 28 7.85 10.06 -8.77
CA ALA A 28 7.01 8.87 -8.79
C ALA A 28 7.82 7.59 -8.47
N PRO A 29 7.16 6.51 -7.99
CA PRO A 29 7.81 5.22 -7.84
C PRO A 29 8.31 4.67 -9.18
N ARG A 30 9.50 4.07 -9.20
CA ARG A 30 10.12 3.48 -10.39
C ARG A 30 9.52 2.12 -10.76
N ALA A 31 8.98 1.40 -9.78
CA ALA A 31 8.27 0.15 -9.97
C ALA A 31 6.92 0.20 -9.27
N VAL A 32 5.87 -0.21 -9.97
CA VAL A 32 4.49 -0.27 -9.48
C VAL A 32 3.85 -1.54 -10.03
N PHE A 33 3.42 -2.44 -9.15
CA PHE A 33 2.74 -3.66 -9.57
C PHE A 33 1.61 -4.04 -8.59
N PRO A 34 0.53 -4.66 -9.09
CA PRO A 34 -0.59 -5.04 -8.26
C PRO A 34 -0.22 -6.26 -7.40
N SER A 35 -0.49 -6.17 -6.10
CA SER A 35 -0.21 -7.23 -5.11
C SER A 35 -1.47 -7.92 -4.60
N VAL A 36 -2.62 -7.54 -5.13
CA VAL A 36 -3.92 -8.05 -4.70
C VAL A 36 -4.15 -9.48 -5.17
N VAL A 37 -4.71 -10.30 -4.27
CA VAL A 37 -5.30 -11.59 -4.58
C VAL A 37 -6.78 -11.54 -4.21
N GLY A 38 -7.65 -11.90 -5.15
CA GLY A 38 -9.10 -11.98 -4.97
C GLY A 38 -9.59 -13.41 -5.03
N ARG A 39 -10.44 -13.82 -4.08
CA ARG A 39 -11.12 -15.12 -4.10
C ARG A 39 -12.64 -14.92 -4.21
N PRO A 40 -13.34 -15.67 -5.09
CA PRO A 40 -14.81 -15.66 -5.12
C PRO A 40 -15.41 -16.04 -3.77
N ARG A 41 -16.38 -15.27 -3.28
CA ARG A 41 -17.15 -15.61 -2.06
C ARG A 41 -18.39 -16.46 -2.33
N HIS A 42 -18.93 -16.34 -3.54
CA HIS A 42 -20.08 -17.12 -3.99
C HIS A 42 -19.64 -17.95 -5.19
N HIS A 43 -19.57 -19.27 -5.02
CA HIS A 43 -19.41 -20.21 -6.13
C HIS A 43 -20.68 -20.10 -6.98
N GLY A 44 -20.53 -19.72 -8.25
CA GLY A 44 -21.68 -19.50 -9.13
C GLY A 44 -22.57 -20.73 -9.20
N VAL A 45 -23.89 -20.52 -9.08
CA VAL A 45 -24.97 -21.54 -9.19
C VAL A 45 -25.11 -22.09 -10.63
N MET A 46 -24.28 -21.62 -11.58
CA MET A 46 -24.42 -21.87 -13.01
C MET A 46 -23.36 -22.88 -13.48
N VAL A 47 -23.80 -24.13 -13.70
CA VAL A 47 -22.98 -25.26 -14.14
C VAL A 47 -22.46 -25.01 -15.56
N GLY A 48 -21.13 -25.05 -15.76
CA GLY A 48 -20.50 -25.04 -17.09
C GLY A 48 -19.41 -23.99 -17.34
N MET A 49 -19.23 -22.98 -16.47
CA MET A 49 -18.08 -22.07 -16.52
C MET A 49 -17.07 -22.44 -15.44
N ASN A 50 -15.83 -22.78 -15.83
CA ASN A 50 -14.72 -22.94 -14.90
C ASN A 50 -14.42 -21.60 -14.20
N GLN A 51 -14.96 -21.38 -13.00
CA GLN A 51 -14.54 -20.26 -12.14
C GLN A 51 -13.14 -20.55 -11.59
N LYS A 52 -12.20 -19.59 -11.74
CA LYS A 52 -10.88 -19.68 -11.10
C LYS A 52 -11.03 -19.53 -9.57
N ASP A 53 -10.28 -20.32 -8.82
CA ASP A 53 -10.25 -20.28 -7.34
C ASP A 53 -9.65 -18.99 -6.78
N ALA A 54 -8.76 -18.35 -7.56
CA ALA A 54 -8.16 -17.07 -7.24
C ALA A 54 -7.88 -16.26 -8.50
N TYR A 55 -7.90 -14.94 -8.33
CA TYR A 55 -7.48 -13.94 -9.31
C TYR A 55 -6.34 -13.14 -8.69
N VAL A 56 -5.34 -12.78 -9.48
CA VAL A 56 -4.15 -12.06 -9.00
C VAL A 56 -3.96 -10.80 -9.83
N GLY A 57 -3.48 -9.74 -9.17
CA GLY A 57 -3.09 -8.52 -9.85
C GLY A 57 -4.27 -7.80 -10.50
N ASP A 58 -4.10 -7.41 -11.76
CA ASP A 58 -5.11 -6.66 -12.52
C ASP A 58 -6.42 -7.45 -12.71
N GLU A 59 -6.37 -8.78 -12.79
CA GLU A 59 -7.56 -9.62 -12.86
C GLU A 59 -8.41 -9.50 -11.59
N ALA A 60 -7.78 -9.36 -10.42
CA ALA A 60 -8.49 -9.15 -9.17
C ALA A 60 -8.97 -7.70 -9.01
N GLN A 61 -8.21 -6.72 -9.52
CA GLN A 61 -8.60 -5.30 -9.45
C GLN A 61 -9.80 -4.98 -10.33
N SER A 62 -9.84 -5.49 -11.56
CA SER A 62 -10.95 -5.28 -12.49
C SER A 62 -12.30 -5.79 -11.96
N LYS A 63 -12.28 -6.68 -10.96
CA LYS A 63 -13.47 -7.24 -10.30
C LYS A 63 -13.78 -6.59 -8.95
N ARG A 64 -13.01 -5.58 -8.49
CA ARG A 64 -13.25 -4.87 -7.22
C ARG A 64 -14.29 -3.76 -7.37
N GLY A 65 -15.54 -4.05 -7.03
CA GLY A 65 -16.60 -3.04 -6.83
C GLY A 65 -16.61 -2.38 -5.43
N ILE A 66 -15.44 -2.18 -4.81
CA ILE A 66 -15.37 -1.79 -3.38
C ILE A 66 -15.97 -0.39 -3.12
N ALA A 67 -15.86 0.53 -4.08
CA ALA A 67 -16.41 1.88 -3.95
C ALA A 67 -17.95 1.84 -3.93
N ASP A 68 -18.55 1.10 -4.87
CA ASP A 68 -20.00 0.93 -4.94
C ASP A 68 -20.54 0.17 -3.73
N ARG A 69 -19.82 -0.87 -3.29
CA ARG A 69 -20.15 -1.62 -2.07
C ARG A 69 -20.11 -0.72 -0.84
N MET A 70 -19.05 0.07 -0.67
CA MET A 70 -18.87 0.96 0.48
C MET A 70 -19.95 2.05 0.51
N SER A 71 -20.27 2.63 -0.66
CA SER A 71 -21.37 3.60 -0.78
C SER A 71 -22.70 2.96 -0.36
N LYS A 72 -23.03 1.79 -0.91
CA LYS A 72 -24.27 1.08 -0.62
C LYS A 72 -24.41 0.70 0.87
N GLU A 73 -23.35 0.14 1.47
CA GLU A 73 -23.39 -0.30 2.88
C GLU A 73 -23.48 0.88 3.85
N ILE A 74 -22.75 1.97 3.60
CA ILE A 74 -22.81 3.17 4.47
C ILE A 74 -24.17 3.86 4.34
N THR A 75 -24.72 3.98 3.12
CA THR A 75 -26.06 4.55 2.92
C THR A 75 -27.15 3.74 3.61
N ALA A 76 -27.03 2.41 3.69
CA ALA A 76 -28.00 1.57 4.38
C ALA A 76 -27.97 1.74 5.91
N LEU A 77 -26.81 2.12 6.47
CA LEU A 77 -26.63 2.31 7.92
C LEU A 77 -26.84 3.76 8.36
N ALA A 78 -26.63 4.73 7.47
CA ALA A 78 -26.76 6.15 7.78
C ALA A 78 -28.23 6.59 7.83
N PRO A 79 -28.59 7.57 8.67
CA PRO A 79 -29.91 8.20 8.64
C PRO A 79 -30.20 8.81 7.27
N SER A 80 -31.46 8.76 6.83
CA SER A 80 -31.90 9.26 5.51
C SER A 80 -31.69 10.77 5.29
N SER A 81 -31.46 11.54 6.37
CA SER A 81 -31.13 12.97 6.32
C SER A 81 -29.65 13.25 6.01
N MET A 82 -28.77 12.24 6.09
CA MET A 82 -27.33 12.40 5.88
C MET A 82 -26.94 12.09 4.42
N LYS A 83 -26.32 13.07 3.75
CA LYS A 83 -25.76 12.86 2.40
C LYS A 83 -24.37 12.23 2.50
N ILE A 84 -24.26 10.98 2.05
CA ILE A 84 -22.98 10.25 1.99
C ILE A 84 -22.27 10.55 0.67
N LYS A 85 -20.98 10.92 0.74
CA LYS A 85 -20.10 11.08 -0.42
C LYS A 85 -18.84 10.23 -0.23
N VAL A 86 -18.73 9.16 -1.00
CA VAL A 86 -17.50 8.36 -1.04
C VAL A 86 -16.52 9.03 -1.99
N VAL A 87 -15.38 9.49 -1.47
CA VAL A 87 -14.30 10.07 -2.28
C VAL A 87 -13.17 9.05 -2.39
N ALA A 88 -12.92 8.59 -3.60
CA ALA A 88 -11.83 7.68 -3.91
C ALA A 88 -10.99 8.27 -5.06
N PRO A 89 -10.06 9.20 -4.77
CA PRO A 89 -9.25 9.84 -5.80
C PRO A 89 -8.40 8.78 -6.52
N PRO A 90 -8.24 8.84 -7.85
CA PRO A 90 -7.40 7.89 -8.59
C PRO A 90 -5.95 7.86 -8.07
N GLU A 91 -5.42 9.02 -7.68
CA GLU A 91 -4.04 9.20 -7.22
C GLU A 91 -3.77 8.65 -5.82
N ARG A 92 -4.81 8.27 -5.06
CA ARG A 92 -4.66 7.68 -3.72
C ARG A 92 -3.78 6.43 -3.71
N LYS A 93 -3.63 5.79 -4.87
CA LYS A 93 -2.72 4.65 -5.04
C LYS A 93 -1.30 4.99 -4.59
N TYR A 94 -0.81 6.21 -4.84
CA TYR A 94 0.58 6.59 -4.58
C TYR A 94 0.79 7.28 -3.23
N SER A 95 -0.27 7.69 -2.54
CA SER A 95 -0.17 8.53 -1.34
C SER A 95 0.70 7.93 -0.22
N VAL A 96 0.64 6.61 -0.01
CA VAL A 96 1.47 5.93 1.01
C VAL A 96 2.95 5.99 0.65
N TRP A 97 3.29 5.69 -0.60
CA TRP A 97 4.67 5.78 -1.09
C TRP A 97 5.19 7.22 -1.07
N ILE A 98 4.37 8.21 -1.46
CA ILE A 98 4.73 9.63 -1.39
C ILE A 98 5.03 10.04 0.06
N GLY A 99 4.19 9.64 1.02
CA GLY A 99 4.43 9.89 2.43
C GLY A 99 5.75 9.28 2.92
N GLY A 100 6.04 8.04 2.53
CA GLY A 100 7.30 7.37 2.83
C GLY A 100 8.52 8.06 2.19
N SER A 101 8.39 8.53 0.95
CA SER A 101 9.42 9.29 0.23
C SER A 101 9.73 10.62 0.91
N ILE A 102 8.70 11.39 1.27
CA ILE A 102 8.88 12.64 2.02
C ILE A 102 9.59 12.37 3.33
N LEU A 103 9.09 11.43 4.13
CA LEU A 103 9.64 11.09 5.45
C LEU A 103 11.10 10.63 5.37
N ALA A 104 11.42 9.75 4.40
CA ALA A 104 12.77 9.24 4.20
C ALA A 104 13.76 10.34 3.77
N SER A 105 13.29 11.39 3.09
CA SER A 105 14.11 12.52 2.67
C SER A 105 14.32 13.59 3.76
N LEU A 106 13.69 13.48 4.93
CA LEU A 106 13.89 14.44 6.02
C LEU A 106 15.21 14.16 6.73
N SER A 107 16.06 15.18 6.88
CA SER A 107 17.30 15.08 7.66
C SER A 107 17.04 14.68 9.11
N THR A 108 15.95 15.16 9.71
CA THR A 108 15.52 14.76 11.06
C THR A 108 15.15 13.29 11.17
N PHE A 109 14.75 12.66 10.06
CA PHE A 109 14.37 11.25 10.04
C PHE A 109 15.56 10.31 9.83
N GLN A 110 16.73 10.82 9.43
CA GLN A 110 17.95 10.00 9.30
C GLN A 110 18.36 9.32 10.60
N GLN A 111 18.10 9.95 11.76
CA GLN A 111 18.38 9.37 13.08
C GLN A 111 17.57 8.10 13.36
N MET A 112 16.42 7.96 12.70
CA MET A 112 15.51 6.81 12.81
C MET A 112 15.92 5.66 11.89
N TRP A 113 16.90 5.87 11.00
CA TRP A 113 17.38 4.81 10.12
C TRP A 113 18.08 3.72 10.92
N ILE A 114 17.97 2.49 10.43
CA ILE A 114 18.69 1.34 10.95
C ILE A 114 19.76 1.01 9.92
N SER A 115 21.02 1.22 10.28
CA SER A 115 22.14 0.83 9.45
C SER A 115 22.35 -0.68 9.48
N LYS A 116 23.05 -1.20 8.47
CA LYS A 116 23.42 -2.63 8.42
C LYS A 116 24.20 -3.07 9.66
N ALA A 117 25.17 -2.26 10.10
CA ALA A 117 25.99 -2.60 11.26
C ALA A 117 25.14 -2.68 12.55
N GLU A 118 24.25 -1.71 12.75
CA GLU A 118 23.33 -1.74 13.89
C GLU A 118 22.41 -2.97 13.83
N TYR A 119 21.89 -3.33 12.65
CA TYR A 119 21.06 -4.53 12.49
C TYR A 119 21.84 -5.83 12.75
N ASP A 120 23.08 -5.93 12.25
CA ASP A 120 23.92 -7.11 12.44
C ASP A 120 24.26 -7.32 13.94
N GLU A 121 24.41 -6.23 14.71
CA GLU A 121 24.70 -6.28 16.15
C GLU A 121 23.44 -6.55 16.99
N ALA A 122 22.36 -5.82 16.71
CA ALA A 122 21.15 -5.83 17.54
C ALA A 122 20.09 -6.86 17.10
N GLY A 123 20.22 -7.40 15.90
CA GLY A 123 19.23 -8.25 15.25
C GLY A 123 17.90 -7.52 14.97
N PRO A 124 16.82 -8.27 14.67
CA PRO A 124 15.51 -7.70 14.32
C PRO A 124 14.88 -6.86 15.44
N GLY A 125 15.29 -7.04 16.70
CA GLY A 125 14.77 -6.29 17.85
C GLY A 125 15.09 -4.80 17.81
N ILE A 126 16.03 -4.35 16.98
CA ILE A 126 16.33 -2.91 16.82
C ILE A 126 15.15 -2.12 16.26
N VAL A 127 14.29 -2.73 15.45
CA VAL A 127 13.09 -2.09 14.90
C VAL A 127 12.17 -1.61 16.01
N HIS A 128 12.01 -2.41 17.07
CA HIS A 128 11.18 -2.04 18.22
C HIS A 128 11.80 -0.97 19.12
N ARG A 129 13.12 -0.73 19.01
CA ARG A 129 13.81 0.29 19.80
C ARG A 129 13.86 1.65 19.11
N LYS A 130 13.95 1.66 17.78
CA LYS A 130 14.04 2.89 16.99
C LYS A 130 12.69 3.35 16.44
N CYS A 131 11.75 2.47 16.14
CA CYS A 131 10.54 2.83 15.40
C CYS A 131 9.25 2.87 16.25
N PHE A 132 9.31 2.51 17.53
CA PHE A 132 8.19 2.48 18.48
C PHE A 132 8.65 2.93 19.86
#